data_AF-A0A7D9HQV3-F1
#
_entry.id   AF-A0A7D9HQV3-F1
#
_cell.length_a   1.000
_cell.length_b   1.000
_cell.length_c   1.000
_cell.angle_alpha   90.00
_cell.angle_beta   90.00
_cell.angle_gamma   90.00
#
_symmetry.space_group_name_H-M   'P 1'
#
loop_
_entity.id
_entity.type
_entity.pdbx_description
1 polymer ?
#
loop_
_entity_poly.entity_id
_entity_poly.type
_entity_poly.pdbx_seq_one_letter_code
_entity_poly.pdbx_strand_id
1 'polypeptide(L)'
;SSARDPPTYYAGLARKTVKESPNDFIHLVVERCEIDTVEIKDVYLSVYKKKLADDILENYNGVLQRILLGLLDEPWEKLAKEAPQVESSPGQAEESKSPKMKTIEKPLYHGTIKPALAFDPKDSAEKLKKAMKGFGTDEKTIVQVLSSKSNEQRRTIYNTYQQEFKKDLIDELKSELGGDMENLVVAMLLPSDVFYARELDKAMKGFGTNEEALCEIICAQSSESLEAVVNCYKREKGKDLSAAIDGETKDDVQRLLLGLLLSGRLNAKEVDMNEVEAAALDISKAQGNRWQGENSVIQNLLGTKSRDFMAEVITEFQKITKSDIIEMINKETSGTYKDCLLAAVECIRHPPTYFAKRLHNALDRMNVDDDTLIRCLVGRSEIDLLEVKQSYQALASMSLADMVKKKCRGEYETLLVALIDGN
;
A
#
# COMPACT_ATOMS: atom_id res chain seq x y z
N SER A 1 -33.80 -33.59 -5.24
CA SER A 1 -32.99 -33.60 -6.47
C SER A 1 -32.24 -32.28 -6.56
N SER A 2 -30.94 -32.39 -6.84
CA SER A 2 -29.90 -31.36 -7.07
C SER A 2 -29.89 -30.11 -6.17
N ALA A 3 -29.00 -30.11 -5.17
CA ALA A 3 -28.28 -28.89 -4.82
C ALA A 3 -27.66 -28.35 -6.12
N ARG A 4 -27.98 -27.10 -6.49
CA ARG A 4 -27.37 -26.48 -7.66
C ARG A 4 -25.86 -26.42 -7.42
N ASP A 5 -25.12 -26.95 -8.38
CA ASP A 5 -23.67 -26.98 -8.38
C ASP A 5 -23.11 -25.54 -8.31
N PRO A 6 -22.45 -25.12 -7.22
CA PRO A 6 -22.06 -23.73 -6.98
C PRO A 6 -21.28 -23.09 -8.15
N PRO A 7 -20.28 -23.76 -8.77
CA PRO A 7 -19.55 -23.19 -9.91
C PRO A 7 -20.44 -22.97 -11.14
N THR A 8 -21.43 -23.83 -11.38
CA THR A 8 -22.39 -23.69 -12.49
C THR A 8 -23.28 -22.46 -12.31
N TYR A 9 -23.71 -22.19 -11.07
CA TYR A 9 -24.46 -20.99 -10.77
C TYR A 9 -23.63 -19.72 -11.01
N TYR A 10 -22.40 -19.67 -10.51
CA TYR A 10 -21.54 -18.50 -10.65
C TYR A 10 -21.03 -18.30 -12.08
N ALA A 11 -20.79 -19.35 -12.86
CA ALA A 11 -20.50 -19.23 -14.29
C ALA A 11 -21.68 -18.60 -15.04
N GLY A 12 -22.92 -19.00 -14.70
CA GLY A 12 -24.13 -18.39 -15.25
C GLY A 12 -24.32 -16.93 -14.84
N LEU A 13 -24.04 -16.61 -13.58
CA LEU A 13 -24.11 -15.25 -13.08
C LEU A 13 -23.05 -14.36 -13.74
N ALA A 14 -21.80 -14.84 -13.84
CA ALA A 14 -20.71 -14.18 -14.57
C ALA A 14 -21.11 -13.88 -16.02
N ARG A 15 -21.72 -14.83 -16.74
CA ARG A 15 -22.13 -14.63 -18.13
C ARG A 15 -23.20 -13.54 -18.28
N LYS A 16 -24.10 -13.44 -17.30
CA LYS A 16 -25.14 -12.43 -17.30
C LYS A 16 -24.56 -11.05 -16.96
N THR A 17 -23.77 -10.97 -15.89
CA THR A 17 -23.33 -9.69 -15.33
C THR A 17 -22.16 -9.09 -16.10
N VAL A 18 -21.31 -9.89 -16.77
CA VAL A 18 -20.12 -9.42 -17.50
C VAL A 18 -20.42 -8.27 -18.48
N LYS A 19 -21.64 -8.22 -19.04
CA LYS A 19 -22.10 -7.14 -19.91
C LYS A 19 -23.20 -6.28 -19.28
N GLU A 20 -24.13 -6.88 -18.56
CA GLU A 20 -25.37 -6.22 -18.12
C GLU A 20 -25.23 -5.47 -16.79
N SER A 21 -24.29 -5.86 -15.93
CA SER A 21 -24.11 -5.26 -14.61
C SER A 21 -22.65 -5.32 -14.16
N PRO A 22 -21.82 -4.34 -14.58
CA PRO A 22 -20.39 -4.30 -14.26
C PRO A 22 -20.06 -4.40 -12.78
N ASN A 23 -20.83 -3.75 -11.90
CA ASN A 23 -20.61 -3.80 -10.45
C ASN A 23 -20.88 -5.20 -9.88
N ASP A 24 -21.97 -5.86 -10.31
CA ASP A 24 -22.26 -7.24 -9.88
C ASP A 24 -21.22 -8.22 -10.42
N PHE A 25 -20.67 -7.95 -11.61
CA PHE A 25 -19.60 -8.74 -12.18
C PHE A 25 -18.28 -8.58 -11.42
N ILE A 26 -17.90 -7.34 -11.07
CA ILE A 26 -16.71 -7.06 -10.26
C ILE A 26 -16.83 -7.74 -8.91
N HIS A 27 -17.96 -7.55 -8.21
CA HIS A 27 -18.19 -8.21 -6.92
C HIS A 27 -18.11 -9.73 -7.05
N LEU A 28 -18.70 -10.32 -8.10
CA LEU A 28 -18.60 -11.76 -8.33
C LEU A 28 -17.14 -12.21 -8.55
N VAL A 29 -16.38 -11.52 -9.40
CA VAL A 29 -14.98 -11.89 -9.66
C VAL A 29 -14.15 -11.75 -8.40
N VAL A 30 -14.34 -10.68 -7.63
CA VAL A 30 -13.66 -10.45 -6.35
C VAL A 30 -14.05 -11.49 -5.28
N GLU A 31 -15.34 -11.82 -5.13
CA GLU A 31 -15.79 -12.81 -4.14
C GLU A 31 -15.32 -14.22 -4.46
N ARG A 32 -15.15 -14.56 -5.74
CA ARG A 32 -14.82 -15.92 -6.16
C ARG A 32 -13.34 -16.12 -6.46
N CYS A 33 -12.56 -15.05 -6.68
CA CYS A 33 -11.17 -15.07 -7.16
C CYS A 33 -10.29 -16.13 -6.49
N GLU A 34 -10.45 -16.34 -5.18
CA GLU A 34 -9.64 -17.27 -4.39
C GLU A 34 -10.45 -18.42 -3.75
N ILE A 35 -11.68 -18.70 -4.23
CA ILE A 35 -12.54 -19.78 -3.73
C ILE A 35 -12.62 -20.93 -4.73
N ASP A 36 -13.16 -20.66 -5.92
CA ASP A 36 -13.46 -21.68 -6.95
C ASP A 36 -13.36 -21.10 -8.37
N THR A 37 -12.51 -20.10 -8.55
CA THR A 37 -12.29 -19.43 -9.84
C THR A 37 -11.89 -20.38 -10.94
N VAL A 38 -11.09 -21.40 -10.63
CA VAL A 38 -10.66 -22.42 -11.60
C VAL A 38 -11.87 -23.22 -12.07
N GLU A 39 -12.69 -23.70 -11.14
CA GLU A 39 -13.91 -24.45 -11.42
C GLU A 39 -14.96 -23.61 -12.15
N ILE A 40 -15.12 -22.34 -11.77
CA ILE A 40 -16.01 -21.40 -12.47
C ILE A 40 -15.53 -21.19 -13.90
N LYS A 41 -14.23 -20.98 -14.12
CA LYS A 41 -13.65 -20.82 -15.47
C LYS A 41 -13.84 -22.07 -16.33
N ASP A 42 -13.63 -23.25 -15.76
CA ASP A 42 -13.82 -24.52 -16.46
C ASP A 42 -15.28 -24.74 -16.84
N VAL A 43 -16.20 -24.48 -15.92
CA VAL A 43 -17.64 -24.57 -16.20
C VAL A 43 -18.04 -23.53 -17.25
N TYR A 44 -17.58 -22.29 -17.12
CA TYR A 44 -17.84 -21.22 -18.08
C TYR A 44 -17.41 -21.61 -19.50
N LEU A 45 -16.17 -22.12 -19.63
CA LEU A 45 -15.64 -22.60 -20.91
C LEU A 45 -16.46 -23.78 -21.44
N SER A 46 -16.82 -24.73 -20.58
CA SER A 46 -17.58 -25.92 -20.98
C SER A 46 -18.99 -25.58 -21.48
N VAL A 47 -19.67 -24.62 -20.84
CA VAL A 47 -21.07 -24.24 -21.11
C VAL A 47 -21.15 -23.24 -22.25
N TYR A 48 -20.34 -22.20 -22.25
CA TYR A 48 -20.42 -21.10 -23.21
C TYR A 48 -19.45 -21.22 -24.38
N LYS A 49 -18.57 -22.24 -24.36
CA LYS A 49 -17.55 -22.48 -25.39
C LYS A 49 -16.65 -21.26 -25.64
N LYS A 50 -16.45 -20.44 -24.61
CA LYS A 50 -15.68 -19.20 -24.61
C LYS A 50 -15.02 -19.03 -23.26
N LYS A 51 -13.79 -18.49 -23.18
CA LYS A 51 -13.17 -18.23 -21.89
C LYS A 51 -13.81 -17.02 -21.25
N LEU A 52 -13.97 -17.04 -19.92
CA LEU A 52 -14.40 -15.85 -19.18
C LEU A 52 -13.45 -14.67 -19.39
N ALA A 53 -12.15 -14.96 -19.54
CA ALA A 53 -11.15 -13.97 -19.89
C ALA A 53 -11.45 -13.26 -21.23
N ASP A 54 -11.97 -13.97 -22.23
CA ASP A 54 -12.31 -13.39 -23.53
C ASP A 54 -13.50 -12.44 -23.42
N ASP A 55 -14.51 -12.78 -22.62
CA ASP A 55 -15.63 -11.86 -22.35
C ASP A 55 -15.19 -10.64 -21.54
N ILE A 56 -14.23 -10.79 -20.62
CA ILE A 56 -13.64 -9.63 -19.94
C ILE A 56 -12.89 -8.75 -20.93
N LEU A 57 -12.13 -9.34 -21.84
CA LEU A 57 -11.39 -8.62 -22.88
C LEU A 57 -12.31 -7.84 -23.82
N GLU A 58 -13.50 -8.37 -24.12
CA GLU A 58 -14.47 -7.73 -25.01
C GLU A 58 -15.33 -6.65 -24.33
N ASN A 59 -15.61 -6.76 -23.04
CA ASN A 59 -16.59 -5.89 -22.35
C ASN A 59 -15.95 -4.85 -21.41
N TYR A 60 -14.70 -5.03 -21.02
CA TYR A 60 -13.97 -4.10 -20.16
C TYR A 60 -12.72 -3.60 -20.88
N ASN A 61 -12.17 -2.48 -20.46
CA ASN A 61 -10.89 -1.97 -20.94
C ASN A 61 -10.07 -1.38 -19.78
N GLY A 62 -8.83 -0.97 -20.07
CA GLY A 62 -7.98 -0.26 -19.13
C GLY A 62 -7.68 -1.01 -17.83
N VAL A 63 -7.66 -0.28 -16.71
CA VAL A 63 -7.35 -0.82 -15.37
C VAL A 63 -8.33 -1.89 -14.96
N LEU A 64 -9.62 -1.64 -15.17
CA LEU A 64 -10.67 -2.54 -14.68
C LEU A 64 -10.58 -3.90 -15.37
N GLN A 65 -10.36 -3.93 -16.68
CA GLN A 65 -10.12 -5.17 -17.43
C GLN A 65 -8.93 -5.95 -16.86
N ARG A 66 -7.83 -5.26 -16.56
CA ARG A 66 -6.61 -5.87 -16.02
C ARG A 66 -6.79 -6.35 -14.58
N ILE A 67 -7.53 -5.60 -13.75
CA ILE A 67 -7.92 -6.02 -12.40
C ILE A 67 -8.71 -7.33 -12.50
N LEU A 68 -9.75 -7.35 -13.33
CA LEU A 68 -10.62 -8.52 -13.49
C LEU A 68 -9.83 -9.74 -13.99
N LEU A 69 -8.94 -9.58 -14.98
CA LEU A 69 -8.11 -10.68 -15.47
C LEU A 69 -7.06 -11.13 -14.45
N GLY A 70 -6.45 -10.19 -13.73
CA GLY A 70 -5.49 -10.49 -12.66
C GLY A 70 -6.12 -11.25 -11.49
N LEU A 71 -7.35 -10.89 -11.11
CA LEU A 71 -8.13 -11.62 -10.10
C LEU A 71 -8.53 -13.03 -10.57
N LEU A 72 -8.52 -13.31 -11.88
CA LEU A 72 -8.79 -14.66 -12.41
C LEU A 72 -7.52 -15.53 -12.54
N ASP A 73 -6.37 -15.04 -12.07
CA ASP A 73 -5.04 -15.62 -12.28
C ASP A 73 -4.77 -15.93 -13.76
N GLU A 74 -5.29 -15.07 -14.65
CA GLU A 74 -5.06 -15.19 -16.09
C GLU A 74 -3.76 -14.47 -16.46
N PRO A 75 -2.91 -15.06 -17.33
CA PRO A 75 -1.71 -14.42 -17.84
C PRO A 75 -2.09 -13.33 -18.87
N TRP A 76 -2.74 -12.27 -18.39
CA TRP A 76 -3.41 -11.25 -19.19
C TRP A 76 -2.47 -10.50 -20.13
N GLU A 77 -1.18 -10.40 -19.79
CA GLU A 77 -0.15 -9.85 -20.66
C GLU A 77 0.03 -10.63 -21.97
N LYS A 78 -0.24 -11.94 -21.97
CA LYS A 78 -0.24 -12.79 -23.16
C LYS A 78 -1.56 -12.68 -23.91
N LEU A 79 -2.68 -12.70 -23.17
CA LEU A 79 -4.03 -12.65 -23.75
C LEU A 79 -4.34 -11.31 -24.43
N ALA A 80 -3.85 -10.18 -23.89
CA ALA A 80 -4.00 -8.86 -24.50
C ALA A 80 -3.25 -8.71 -25.84
N LYS A 81 -2.22 -9.53 -26.08
CA LYS A 81 -1.50 -9.57 -27.37
C LYS A 81 -2.21 -10.44 -28.41
N GLU A 82 -3.10 -11.34 -27.98
CA GLU A 82 -3.82 -12.30 -28.82
C GLU A 82 -5.27 -11.88 -29.12
N ALA A 83 -5.81 -10.91 -28.38
CA ALA A 83 -7.15 -10.38 -28.61
C ALA A 83 -7.27 -9.72 -30.00
N PRO A 84 -8.36 -9.97 -30.75
CA PRO A 84 -8.57 -9.34 -32.04
C PRO A 84 -8.62 -7.82 -31.87
N GLN A 85 -7.64 -7.15 -32.47
CA GLN A 85 -7.56 -5.70 -32.49
C GLN A 85 -8.82 -5.18 -33.19
N VAL A 86 -9.68 -4.45 -32.47
CA VAL A 86 -10.73 -3.66 -33.10
C VAL A 86 -10.03 -2.66 -34.01
N GLU A 87 -10.24 -2.78 -35.32
CA GLU A 87 -9.59 -1.99 -36.35
C GLU A 87 -9.67 -0.49 -36.01
N SER A 88 -8.54 0.08 -35.62
CA SER A 88 -8.32 1.52 -35.76
C SER A 88 -8.04 1.79 -37.24
N SER A 89 -8.65 2.86 -37.76
CA SER A 89 -8.55 3.29 -39.16
C SER A 89 -7.08 3.35 -39.64
N PRO A 90 -6.82 3.14 -40.95
CA PRO A 90 -5.47 2.93 -41.46
C PRO A 90 -4.62 4.20 -41.33
N GLY A 91 -3.73 4.19 -40.34
CA GLY A 91 -2.78 5.26 -40.06
C GLY A 91 -1.44 4.69 -39.62
N GLN A 92 -0.52 4.61 -40.59
CA GLN A 92 0.94 4.51 -40.47
C GLN A 92 1.51 3.36 -39.62
N ALA A 93 2.11 2.39 -40.31
CA ALA A 93 3.03 1.44 -39.71
C ALA A 93 4.24 2.19 -39.11
N GLU A 94 4.30 2.28 -37.78
CA GLU A 94 5.52 2.70 -37.09
C GLU A 94 6.52 1.54 -37.14
N GLU A 95 7.72 1.81 -37.67
CA GLU A 95 8.87 0.90 -37.59
C GLU A 95 9.12 0.50 -36.12
N SER A 96 9.06 -0.79 -35.82
CA SER A 96 9.29 -1.30 -34.46
C SER A 96 10.74 -1.05 -34.04
N LYS A 97 10.99 0.04 -33.29
CA LYS A 97 12.28 0.32 -32.66
C LYS A 97 12.62 -0.81 -31.68
N SER A 98 13.87 -1.30 -31.70
CA SER A 98 14.34 -2.30 -30.74
C SER A 98 14.22 -1.79 -29.29
N PRO A 99 13.87 -2.66 -28.31
CA PRO A 99 13.71 -2.26 -26.90
C PRO A 99 14.97 -1.59 -26.35
N LYS A 100 14.79 -0.52 -25.56
CA LYS A 100 15.90 0.17 -24.88
C LYS A 100 15.83 -0.11 -23.40
N MET A 101 16.41 -1.22 -22.98
CA MET A 101 16.38 -1.65 -21.58
C MET A 101 17.28 -0.78 -20.71
N LYS A 102 16.73 -0.27 -19.61
CA LYS A 102 17.45 0.43 -18.54
C LYS A 102 17.35 -0.38 -17.25
N THR A 103 18.49 -0.70 -16.63
CA THR A 103 18.55 -1.28 -15.29
C THR A 103 18.23 -0.22 -14.25
N ILE A 104 17.40 -0.58 -13.26
CA ILE A 104 16.94 0.35 -12.23
C ILE A 104 17.76 0.14 -10.95
N GLU A 105 18.48 1.19 -10.53
CA GLU A 105 19.18 1.22 -9.26
C GLU A 105 18.26 1.77 -8.17
N LYS A 106 18.09 1.01 -7.09
CA LYS A 106 17.28 1.44 -5.95
C LYS A 106 18.12 2.30 -5.00
N PRO A 107 17.59 3.44 -4.52
CA PRO A 107 18.29 4.26 -3.55
C PRO A 107 18.52 3.49 -2.24
N LEU A 108 19.67 3.74 -1.61
CA LEU A 108 19.97 3.22 -0.27
C LEU A 108 19.40 4.18 0.77
N TYR A 109 18.50 3.67 1.61
CA TYR A 109 17.92 4.40 2.73
C TYR A 109 18.34 3.81 4.07
N HIS A 110 18.22 4.62 5.12
CA HIS A 110 18.68 4.25 6.46
C HIS A 110 17.61 4.46 7.53
N GLY A 111 17.33 3.38 8.26
CA GLY A 111 16.62 3.45 9.53
C GLY A 111 17.41 4.19 10.61
N THR A 112 16.69 4.81 11.53
CA THR A 112 17.24 5.36 12.78
C THR A 112 17.40 4.27 13.85
N ILE A 113 16.55 3.25 13.82
CA ILE A 113 16.63 2.10 14.73
C ILE A 113 17.44 0.98 14.08
N LYS A 114 18.38 0.43 14.85
CA LYS A 114 19.31 -0.63 14.48
C LYS A 114 19.27 -1.77 15.49
N PRO A 115 19.60 -3.01 15.07
CA PRO A 115 19.74 -4.13 16.00
C PRO A 115 20.81 -3.83 17.07
N ALA A 116 20.45 -4.03 18.35
CA ALA A 116 21.40 -3.92 19.45
C ALA A 116 22.45 -5.04 19.38
N LEU A 117 23.73 -4.70 19.49
CA LEU A 117 24.84 -5.67 19.39
C LEU A 117 24.88 -6.65 20.57
N ALA A 118 24.68 -6.16 21.79
CA ALA A 118 24.63 -6.96 23.01
C ALA A 118 23.17 -7.21 23.41
N PHE A 119 22.51 -8.14 22.72
CA PHE A 119 21.10 -8.44 22.91
C PHE A 119 20.88 -9.69 23.76
N ASP A 120 20.28 -9.49 24.94
CA ASP A 120 19.72 -10.55 25.78
C ASP A 120 18.19 -10.40 25.86
N PRO A 121 17.42 -11.27 25.19
CA PRO A 121 15.97 -11.21 25.23
C PRO A 121 15.38 -11.54 26.60
N LYS A 122 16.07 -12.36 27.41
CA LYS A 122 15.60 -12.76 28.74
C LYS A 122 15.73 -11.60 29.73
N ASP A 123 16.89 -10.94 29.77
CA ASP A 123 17.08 -9.73 30.58
C ASP A 123 16.06 -8.64 30.18
N SER A 124 15.83 -8.44 28.88
CA SER A 124 14.84 -7.49 28.38
C SER A 124 13.41 -7.86 28.82
N ALA A 125 13.02 -9.14 28.73
CA ALA A 125 11.72 -9.62 29.17
C ALA A 125 11.53 -9.48 30.69
N GLU A 126 12.56 -9.76 31.49
CA GLU A 126 12.55 -9.58 32.94
C GLU A 126 12.41 -8.10 33.35
N LYS A 127 13.12 -7.20 32.66
CA LYS A 127 12.99 -5.75 32.84
C LYS A 127 11.58 -5.26 32.56
N LEU A 128 10.98 -5.70 31.44
CA LEU A 128 9.59 -5.38 31.13
C LEU A 128 8.64 -5.95 32.18
N LYS A 129 8.84 -7.21 32.62
CA LYS A 129 7.98 -7.81 33.66
C LYS A 129 8.04 -7.03 34.97
N LYS A 130 9.23 -6.57 35.35
CA LYS A 130 9.44 -5.75 36.55
C LYS A 130 8.81 -4.36 36.40
N ALA A 131 8.91 -3.76 35.22
CA ALA A 131 8.33 -2.44 34.93
C ALA A 131 6.79 -2.44 35.05
N MET A 132 6.16 -3.57 34.75
CA MET A 132 4.70 -3.79 34.84
C MET A 132 4.26 -4.45 36.16
N LYS A 133 5.09 -4.43 37.22
CA LYS A 133 4.77 -5.10 38.49
C LYS A 133 4.49 -4.10 39.59
N GLY A 134 3.31 -4.20 40.18
CA GLY A 134 2.95 -3.47 41.41
C GLY A 134 1.85 -2.46 41.16
N PHE A 135 1.80 -1.41 41.97
CA PHE A 135 0.87 -0.30 41.76
C PHE A 135 1.55 0.76 40.89
N GLY A 136 1.03 0.95 39.68
CA GLY A 136 1.61 1.83 38.65
C GLY A 136 2.62 1.12 37.75
N THR A 137 3.06 1.82 36.71
CA THR A 137 3.87 1.28 35.62
C THR A 137 5.15 2.11 35.43
N ASP A 138 6.30 1.46 35.32
CA ASP A 138 7.58 2.12 34.99
C ASP A 138 7.71 2.30 33.46
N GLU A 139 6.97 3.28 32.94
CA GLU A 139 6.96 3.64 31.52
C GLU A 139 8.36 3.97 30.98
N LYS A 140 9.24 4.56 31.81
CA LYS A 140 10.63 4.88 31.42
C LYS A 140 11.43 3.63 31.05
N THR A 141 11.32 2.58 31.86
CA THR A 141 11.98 1.30 31.56
C THR A 141 11.41 0.68 30.28
N ILE A 142 10.09 0.78 30.06
CA ILE A 142 9.46 0.31 28.82
C ILE A 142 10.03 1.05 27.61
N VAL A 143 10.08 2.39 27.66
CA VAL A 143 10.66 3.22 26.59
C VAL A 143 12.11 2.84 26.30
N GLN A 144 12.95 2.70 27.33
CA GLN A 144 14.36 2.36 27.17
C GLN A 144 14.57 0.98 26.53
N VAL A 145 13.79 -0.02 26.94
CA VAL A 145 13.91 -1.37 26.38
C VAL A 145 13.46 -1.39 24.92
N LEU A 146 12.30 -0.79 24.61
CA LEU A 146 11.71 -0.91 23.28
C LEU A 146 12.37 -0.02 22.22
N SER A 147 12.78 1.20 22.58
CA SER A 147 13.44 2.12 21.63
C SER A 147 14.86 1.70 21.26
N SER A 148 15.49 0.82 22.03
CA SER A 148 16.88 0.39 21.82
C SER A 148 17.00 -0.94 21.06
N LYS A 149 15.92 -1.44 20.44
CA LYS A 149 15.85 -2.77 19.83
C LYS A 149 15.14 -2.71 18.48
N SER A 150 15.70 -3.42 17.48
CA SER A 150 15.01 -3.60 16.20
C SER A 150 13.69 -4.36 16.38
N ASN A 151 12.82 -4.32 15.38
CA ASN A 151 11.54 -5.02 15.42
C ASN A 151 11.75 -6.52 15.60
N GLU A 152 12.72 -7.11 14.90
CA GLU A 152 13.10 -8.51 15.06
C GLU A 152 13.52 -8.85 16.51
N GLN A 153 14.30 -7.98 17.15
CA GLN A 153 14.69 -8.16 18.54
C GLN A 153 13.49 -7.99 19.48
N ARG A 154 12.62 -7.00 19.23
CA ARG A 154 11.35 -6.80 19.96
C ARG A 154 10.43 -8.03 19.85
N ARG A 155 10.37 -8.67 18.67
CA ARG A 155 9.67 -9.95 18.46
C ARG A 155 10.30 -11.09 19.25
N THR A 156 11.62 -11.12 19.33
CA THR A 156 12.32 -12.10 20.16
C THR A 156 12.01 -11.90 21.64
N ILE A 157 12.00 -10.65 22.14
CA ILE A 157 11.58 -10.31 23.51
C ILE A 157 10.14 -10.77 23.77
N TYR A 158 9.21 -10.48 22.86
CA TYR A 158 7.82 -10.90 22.95
C TYR A 158 7.71 -12.43 23.12
N ASN A 159 8.39 -13.20 22.26
CA ASN A 159 8.38 -14.66 22.34
C ASN A 159 9.01 -15.18 23.65
N THR A 160 10.14 -14.61 24.07
CA THR A 160 10.82 -14.99 25.32
C THR A 160 9.96 -14.68 26.54
N TYR A 161 9.30 -13.52 26.58
CA TYR A 161 8.38 -13.16 27.66
C TYR A 161 7.23 -14.17 27.78
N GLN A 162 6.64 -14.58 26.64
CA GLN A 162 5.58 -15.59 26.63
C GLN A 162 6.07 -16.97 27.10
N GLN A 163 7.30 -17.35 26.73
CA GLN A 163 7.88 -18.62 27.15
C GLN A 163 8.23 -18.65 28.64
N GLU A 164 8.84 -17.60 29.18
CA GLU A 164 9.30 -17.51 30.57
C GLU A 164 8.14 -17.28 31.55
N PHE A 165 7.19 -16.39 31.22
CA PHE A 165 6.14 -15.97 32.15
C PHE A 165 4.76 -16.54 31.84
N LYS A 166 4.60 -17.27 30.72
CA LYS A 166 3.32 -17.86 30.27
C LYS A 166 2.20 -16.82 30.12
N LYS A 167 2.56 -15.60 29.72
CA LYS A 167 1.67 -14.46 29.51
C LYS A 167 1.97 -13.78 28.19
N ASP A 168 0.96 -13.24 27.54
CA ASP A 168 1.16 -12.42 26.34
C ASP A 168 1.73 -11.05 26.73
N LEU A 169 2.83 -10.64 26.08
CA LEU A 169 3.49 -9.36 26.40
C LEU A 169 2.66 -8.15 25.93
N ILE A 170 1.96 -8.25 24.79
CA ILE A 170 1.14 -7.16 24.29
C ILE A 170 -0.05 -6.96 25.23
N ASP A 171 -0.72 -8.03 25.66
CA ASP A 171 -1.86 -7.93 26.59
C ASP A 171 -1.45 -7.34 27.95
N GLU A 172 -0.30 -7.75 28.49
CA GLU A 172 0.21 -7.16 29.74
C GLU A 172 0.51 -5.66 29.56
N LEU A 173 1.16 -5.25 28.46
CA LEU A 173 1.44 -3.83 28.20
C LEU A 173 0.17 -3.02 28.01
N LYS A 174 -0.85 -3.56 27.34
CA LYS A 174 -2.16 -2.90 27.21
C LYS A 174 -2.92 -2.76 28.51
N SER A 175 -2.69 -3.65 29.47
CA SER A 175 -3.32 -3.52 30.80
C SER A 175 -2.68 -2.44 31.67
N GLU A 176 -1.46 -2.03 31.31
CA GLU A 176 -0.61 -1.11 32.08
C GLU A 176 -0.55 0.29 31.44
N LEU A 177 -0.66 0.37 30.12
CA LEU A 177 -0.61 1.61 29.34
C LEU A 177 -2.01 2.01 28.86
N GLY A 178 -2.16 3.25 28.43
CA GLY A 178 -3.39 3.72 27.78
C GLY A 178 -3.13 4.81 26.75
N GLY A 179 -4.14 5.09 25.94
CA GLY A 179 -4.09 6.16 24.93
C GLY A 179 -3.00 5.93 23.88
N ASP A 180 -2.39 7.00 23.39
CA ASP A 180 -1.44 6.94 22.28
C ASP A 180 -0.10 6.28 22.66
N MET A 181 0.23 6.25 23.95
CA MET A 181 1.37 5.48 24.45
C MET A 181 1.15 3.98 24.28
N GLU A 182 -0.05 3.48 24.61
CA GLU A 182 -0.42 2.08 24.34
C GLU A 182 -0.35 1.80 22.84
N ASN A 183 -0.96 2.66 22.01
CA ASN A 183 -0.97 2.49 20.55
C ASN A 183 0.45 2.40 19.97
N LEU A 184 1.34 3.29 20.40
CA LEU A 184 2.74 3.32 19.96
C LEU A 184 3.51 2.07 20.37
N VAL A 185 3.42 1.67 21.65
CA VAL A 185 4.10 0.48 22.17
C VAL A 185 3.61 -0.79 21.47
N VAL A 186 2.30 -0.91 21.26
CA VAL A 186 1.71 -2.05 20.53
C VAL A 186 2.21 -2.07 19.09
N ALA A 187 2.12 -0.94 18.37
CA ALA A 187 2.62 -0.83 16.99
C ALA A 187 4.08 -1.26 16.87
N MET A 188 4.91 -0.84 17.82
CA MET A 188 6.33 -1.20 17.91
C MET A 188 6.60 -2.70 18.10
N LEU A 189 5.68 -3.46 18.70
CA LEU A 189 5.87 -4.89 18.98
C LEU A 189 5.31 -5.80 17.87
N LEU A 190 4.50 -5.27 16.96
CA LEU A 190 3.91 -6.05 15.88
C LEU A 190 4.94 -6.33 14.77
N PRO A 191 4.92 -7.52 14.15
CA PRO A 191 5.56 -7.73 12.86
C PRO A 191 5.05 -6.72 11.83
N SER A 192 5.88 -6.32 10.88
CA SER A 192 5.52 -5.29 9.88
C SER A 192 4.26 -5.63 9.08
N ASP A 193 4.10 -6.89 8.66
CA ASP A 193 2.93 -7.36 7.92
C ASP A 193 1.64 -7.27 8.75
N VAL A 194 1.71 -7.67 10.03
CA VAL A 194 0.61 -7.56 10.99
C VAL A 194 0.28 -6.10 11.30
N PHE A 195 1.30 -5.26 11.49
CA PHE A 195 1.13 -3.85 11.76
C PHE A 195 0.35 -3.16 10.65
N TYR A 196 0.80 -3.27 9.40
CA TYR A 196 0.13 -2.64 8.27
C TYR A 196 -1.23 -3.28 7.95
N ALA A 197 -1.41 -4.60 8.12
CA ALA A 197 -2.71 -5.23 7.97
C ALA A 197 -3.75 -4.66 8.96
N ARG A 198 -3.34 -4.39 10.20
CA ARG A 198 -4.21 -3.77 11.20
C ARG A 198 -4.46 -2.29 10.94
N GLU A 199 -3.48 -1.54 10.44
CA GLU A 199 -3.68 -0.15 10.04
C GLU A 199 -4.63 -0.03 8.84
N LEU A 200 -4.55 -0.94 7.87
CA LEU A 200 -5.52 -1.02 6.76
C LEU A 200 -6.93 -1.33 7.26
N ASP A 201 -7.08 -2.31 8.17
CA ASP A 201 -8.37 -2.62 8.78
C ASP A 201 -8.92 -1.42 9.56
N LYS A 202 -8.08 -0.75 10.34
CA LYS A 202 -8.45 0.47 11.07
C LYS A 202 -8.90 1.58 10.13
N ALA A 203 -8.21 1.78 9.00
CA ALA A 203 -8.58 2.77 7.99
C ALA A 203 -9.92 2.49 7.30
N MET A 204 -10.37 1.23 7.28
CA MET A 204 -11.65 0.80 6.72
C MET A 204 -12.76 0.63 7.75
N LYS A 205 -12.46 0.75 9.04
CA LYS A 205 -13.41 0.44 10.11
C LYS A 205 -14.15 1.69 10.56
N GLY A 206 -15.48 1.59 10.59
CA GLY A 206 -16.35 2.59 11.21
C GLY A 206 -17.20 3.34 10.18
N PHE A 207 -17.59 4.57 10.50
CA PHE A 207 -18.35 5.40 9.57
C PHE A 207 -17.39 6.21 8.70
N GLY A 208 -17.35 5.89 7.41
CA GLY A 208 -16.40 6.46 6.46
C GLY A 208 -15.09 5.68 6.41
N THR A 209 -14.23 6.07 5.47
CA THR A 209 -12.97 5.41 5.16
C THR A 209 -11.85 6.44 5.26
N ASN A 210 -10.67 6.05 5.74
CA ASN A 210 -9.47 6.86 5.70
C ASN A 210 -8.66 6.49 4.45
N GLU A 211 -9.07 7.01 3.29
CA GLU A 211 -8.42 6.67 2.01
C GLU A 211 -6.97 7.17 1.94
N GLU A 212 -6.63 8.22 2.69
CA GLU A 212 -5.27 8.74 2.79
C GLU A 212 -4.33 7.70 3.44
N ALA A 213 -4.79 7.00 4.48
CA ALA A 213 -4.03 5.91 5.11
C ALA A 213 -3.94 4.67 4.22
N LEU A 214 -5.03 4.32 3.51
CA LEU A 214 -5.01 3.23 2.54
C LEU A 214 -3.96 3.49 1.45
N CYS A 215 -3.97 4.69 0.87
CA CYS A 215 -3.04 5.05 -0.19
C CYS A 215 -1.59 5.09 0.31
N GLU A 216 -1.34 5.67 1.50
CA GLU A 216 -0.03 5.71 2.16
C GLU A 216 0.57 4.31 2.27
N ILE A 217 -0.17 3.39 2.88
CA ILE A 217 0.31 2.03 3.16
C ILE A 217 0.58 1.31 1.84
N ILE A 218 -0.39 1.30 0.93
CA ILE A 218 -0.26 0.60 -0.35
C ILE A 218 0.95 1.14 -1.13
N CYS A 219 1.11 2.46 -1.23
CA CYS A 219 2.16 3.07 -2.05
C CYS A 219 3.57 3.02 -1.42
N ALA A 220 3.68 2.89 -0.10
CA ALA A 220 4.96 2.93 0.59
C ALA A 220 5.64 1.55 0.75
N GLN A 221 4.89 0.45 0.66
CA GLN A 221 5.44 -0.91 0.83
C GLN A 221 6.26 -1.37 -0.37
N SER A 222 7.36 -2.10 -0.19
CA SER A 222 7.99 -2.83 -1.31
C SER A 222 7.04 -3.91 -1.84
N SER A 223 7.27 -4.42 -3.06
CA SER A 223 6.41 -5.46 -3.64
C SER A 223 6.30 -6.71 -2.77
N GLU A 224 7.43 -7.14 -2.19
CA GLU A 224 7.48 -8.26 -1.24
C GLU A 224 6.75 -7.95 0.07
N SER A 225 6.96 -6.76 0.64
CA SER A 225 6.27 -6.37 1.88
C SER A 225 4.76 -6.23 1.67
N LEU A 226 4.33 -5.66 0.54
CA LEU A 226 2.91 -5.51 0.21
C LEU A 226 2.23 -6.87 0.05
N GLU A 227 2.88 -7.82 -0.60
CA GLU A 227 2.39 -9.20 -0.72
C GLU A 227 2.26 -9.86 0.67
N ALA A 228 3.24 -9.67 1.55
CA ALA A 228 3.16 -10.17 2.93
C ALA A 228 1.99 -9.53 3.71
N VAL A 229 1.77 -8.22 3.55
CA VAL A 229 0.64 -7.49 4.16
C VAL A 229 -0.70 -8.01 3.66
N VAL A 230 -0.87 -8.21 2.35
CA VAL A 230 -2.10 -8.76 1.75
C VAL A 230 -2.43 -10.13 2.33
N ASN A 231 -1.42 -11.02 2.36
CA ASN A 231 -1.58 -12.36 2.90
C ASN A 231 -1.87 -12.35 4.42
N CYS A 232 -1.22 -11.45 5.16
CA CYS A 232 -1.47 -11.28 6.59
C CYS A 232 -2.90 -10.77 6.85
N TYR A 233 -3.37 -9.81 6.06
CA TYR A 233 -4.72 -9.26 6.17
C TYR A 233 -5.77 -10.37 5.97
N LYS A 234 -5.65 -11.16 4.91
CA LYS A 234 -6.54 -12.30 4.65
C LYS A 234 -6.55 -13.29 5.82
N ARG A 235 -5.39 -13.60 6.38
CA ARG A 235 -5.25 -14.51 7.53
C ARG A 235 -5.90 -13.96 8.81
N GLU A 236 -5.70 -12.68 9.14
CA GLU A 236 -6.25 -12.09 10.37
C GLU A 236 -7.75 -11.76 10.26
N LYS A 237 -8.24 -11.42 9.06
CA LYS A 237 -9.61 -10.91 8.85
C LYS A 237 -10.55 -11.91 8.18
N GLY A 238 -10.02 -12.97 7.57
CA GLY A 238 -10.81 -13.93 6.79
C GLY A 238 -11.46 -13.32 5.55
N LYS A 239 -10.99 -12.15 5.09
CA LYS A 239 -11.49 -11.40 3.94
C LYS A 239 -10.31 -10.87 3.13
N ASP A 240 -10.40 -10.93 1.81
CA ASP A 240 -9.36 -10.40 0.92
C ASP A 240 -9.28 -8.87 1.02
N LEU A 241 -8.05 -8.34 1.01
CA LEU A 241 -7.84 -6.89 1.12
C LEU A 241 -8.45 -6.14 -0.07
N SER A 242 -8.36 -6.70 -1.28
CA SER A 242 -9.03 -6.16 -2.48
C SER A 242 -10.54 -6.08 -2.28
N ALA A 243 -11.17 -7.14 -1.77
CA ALA A 243 -12.61 -7.17 -1.46
C ALA A 243 -13.00 -6.21 -0.32
N ALA A 244 -12.08 -5.95 0.62
CA ALA A 244 -12.29 -4.97 1.67
C ALA A 244 -12.28 -3.55 1.07
N ILE A 245 -11.25 -3.19 0.30
CA ILE A 245 -11.15 -1.88 -0.36
C ILE A 245 -12.32 -1.64 -1.32
N ASP A 246 -12.71 -2.66 -2.09
CA ASP A 246 -13.86 -2.60 -3.00
C ASP A 246 -15.16 -2.26 -2.27
N GLY A 247 -15.40 -2.86 -1.09
CA GLY A 247 -16.60 -2.58 -0.30
C GLY A 247 -16.61 -1.19 0.37
N GLU A 248 -15.44 -0.64 0.69
CA GLU A 248 -15.29 0.57 1.51
C GLU A 248 -14.99 1.85 0.72
N THR A 249 -14.75 1.72 -0.60
CA THR A 249 -14.42 2.86 -1.47
C THR A 249 -15.24 2.82 -2.76
N LYS A 250 -15.33 3.96 -3.47
CA LYS A 250 -16.13 4.06 -4.71
C LYS A 250 -15.38 4.80 -5.82
N ASP A 251 -15.90 4.67 -7.03
CA ASP A 251 -15.56 5.45 -8.22
C ASP A 251 -14.05 5.46 -8.54
N ASP A 252 -13.49 6.63 -8.82
CA ASP A 252 -12.08 6.81 -9.21
C ASP A 252 -11.11 6.36 -8.12
N VAL A 253 -11.46 6.60 -6.84
CA VAL A 253 -10.61 6.26 -5.68
C VAL A 253 -10.49 4.74 -5.54
N GLN A 254 -11.63 4.03 -5.62
CA GLN A 254 -11.66 2.56 -5.58
C GLN A 254 -10.81 1.97 -6.69
N ARG A 255 -11.03 2.41 -7.94
CA ARG A 255 -10.28 1.91 -9.10
C ARG A 255 -8.78 2.21 -8.99
N LEU A 256 -8.39 3.35 -8.42
CA LEU A 256 -6.99 3.69 -8.19
C LEU A 256 -6.36 2.81 -7.11
N LEU A 257 -6.98 2.67 -5.94
CA LEU A 257 -6.45 1.88 -4.82
C LEU A 257 -6.32 0.41 -5.20
N LEU A 258 -7.32 -0.17 -5.87
CA LEU A 258 -7.23 -1.54 -6.38
C LEU A 258 -6.11 -1.69 -7.42
N GLY A 259 -6.00 -0.72 -8.34
CA GLY A 259 -4.90 -0.69 -9.31
C GLY A 259 -3.53 -0.67 -8.63
N LEU A 260 -3.33 0.22 -7.65
CA LEU A 260 -2.08 0.35 -6.89
C LEU A 260 -1.76 -0.91 -6.07
N LEU A 261 -2.78 -1.59 -5.53
CA LEU A 261 -2.61 -2.85 -4.82
C LEU A 261 -2.12 -3.96 -5.76
N LEU A 262 -2.61 -4.01 -7.00
CA LEU A 262 -2.12 -4.95 -7.99
C LEU A 262 -0.71 -4.61 -8.48
N SER A 263 -0.52 -3.38 -8.97
CA SER A 263 0.76 -2.96 -9.55
C SER A 263 1.89 -2.89 -8.53
N GLY A 264 1.58 -2.60 -7.27
CA GLY A 264 2.54 -2.57 -6.17
C GLY A 264 3.26 -3.91 -5.98
N ARG A 265 2.64 -5.02 -6.39
CA ARG A 265 3.21 -6.37 -6.32
C ARG A 265 4.10 -6.72 -7.52
N LEU A 266 4.12 -5.87 -8.54
CA LEU A 266 5.02 -6.04 -9.68
C LEU A 266 6.42 -5.55 -9.33
N ASN A 267 7.43 -6.33 -9.70
CA ASN A 267 8.84 -5.99 -9.52
C ASN A 267 9.56 -6.08 -10.86
N ALA A 268 10.14 -4.97 -11.33
CA ALA A 268 10.86 -4.91 -12.59
C ALA A 268 12.33 -4.59 -12.34
N LYS A 269 13.24 -5.46 -12.79
CA LYS A 269 14.70 -5.20 -12.72
C LYS A 269 15.17 -4.27 -13.83
N GLU A 270 14.46 -4.31 -14.96
CA GLU A 270 14.75 -3.54 -16.14
C GLU A 270 13.47 -2.95 -16.71
N VAL A 271 13.59 -1.78 -17.32
CA VAL A 271 12.48 -1.02 -17.90
C VAL A 271 12.80 -0.69 -19.35
N ASP A 272 11.85 -0.91 -20.27
CA ASP A 272 12.01 -0.46 -21.66
C ASP A 272 11.72 1.04 -21.77
N MET A 273 12.76 1.82 -22.07
CA MET A 273 12.68 3.27 -22.19
C MET A 273 11.85 3.74 -23.38
N ASN A 274 11.66 2.91 -24.41
CA ASN A 274 10.73 3.26 -25.49
C ASN A 274 9.27 3.26 -25.00
N GLU A 275 8.90 2.29 -24.16
CA GLU A 275 7.57 2.26 -23.53
C GLU A 275 7.39 3.42 -22.55
N VAL A 276 8.45 3.79 -21.82
CA VAL A 276 8.45 4.96 -20.93
C VAL A 276 8.18 6.25 -21.71
N GLU A 277 8.90 6.47 -22.81
CA GLU A 277 8.72 7.65 -23.67
C GLU A 277 7.28 7.71 -24.21
N ALA A 278 6.76 6.58 -24.71
CA ALA A 278 5.38 6.50 -25.20
C ALA A 278 4.35 6.81 -24.10
N ALA A 279 4.53 6.26 -22.90
CA ALA A 279 3.65 6.50 -21.75
C ALA A 279 3.70 7.97 -21.29
N ALA A 280 4.89 8.57 -21.21
CA ALA A 280 5.06 9.97 -20.86
C ALA A 280 4.40 10.91 -21.90
N LEU A 281 4.51 10.57 -23.19
CA LEU A 281 3.82 11.28 -24.27
C LEU A 281 2.29 11.16 -24.17
N ASP A 282 1.75 9.98 -23.84
CA ASP A 282 0.31 9.81 -23.66
C ASP A 282 -0.23 10.65 -22.49
N ILE A 283 0.48 10.66 -21.35
CA ILE A 283 0.14 11.56 -20.23
C ILE A 283 0.21 13.03 -20.68
N SER A 284 1.23 13.44 -21.43
CA SER A 284 1.39 14.83 -21.88
C SER A 284 0.26 15.33 -22.79
N LYS A 285 -0.38 14.41 -23.51
CA LYS A 285 -1.50 14.69 -24.42
C LYS A 285 -2.86 14.58 -23.72
N ALA A 286 -2.91 14.07 -22.49
CA ALA A 286 -4.14 13.92 -21.73
C ALA A 286 -4.74 15.28 -21.35
N GLN A 287 -6.05 15.42 -21.51
CA GLN A 287 -6.83 16.60 -21.16
C GLN A 287 -8.17 16.19 -20.55
N GLY A 288 -8.70 16.97 -19.61
CA GLY A 288 -10.05 16.76 -19.05
C GLY A 288 -10.23 15.35 -18.48
N ASN A 289 -11.24 14.62 -19.00
CA ASN A 289 -11.59 13.26 -18.55
C ASN A 289 -10.55 12.15 -18.86
N ARG A 290 -9.36 12.51 -19.36
CA ARG A 290 -8.20 11.61 -19.44
C ARG A 290 -7.28 11.68 -18.22
N TRP A 291 -7.56 12.59 -17.29
CA TRP A 291 -6.89 12.68 -15.97
C TRP A 291 -7.71 12.06 -14.84
N GLN A 292 -9.02 11.91 -15.05
CA GLN A 292 -9.99 11.39 -14.08
C GLN A 292 -11.06 10.57 -14.83
N GLY A 293 -11.64 9.55 -14.19
CA GLY A 293 -12.66 8.71 -14.80
C GLY A 293 -12.10 7.40 -15.34
N GLU A 294 -12.92 6.64 -16.04
CA GLU A 294 -12.57 5.31 -16.56
C GLU A 294 -11.40 5.33 -17.56
N ASN A 295 -11.24 6.45 -18.27
CA ASN A 295 -10.21 6.64 -19.28
C ASN A 295 -8.95 7.36 -18.76
N SER A 296 -8.76 7.42 -17.43
CA SER A 296 -7.60 8.09 -16.83
C SER A 296 -6.29 7.39 -17.21
N VAL A 297 -5.43 8.11 -17.94
CA VAL A 297 -4.15 7.59 -18.45
C VAL A 297 -3.19 7.33 -17.30
N ILE A 298 -3.07 8.28 -16.37
CA ILE A 298 -2.14 8.17 -15.24
C ILE A 298 -2.55 7.05 -14.28
N GLN A 299 -3.84 6.92 -13.99
CA GLN A 299 -4.36 5.83 -13.17
C GLN A 299 -4.15 4.47 -13.85
N ASN A 300 -4.29 4.41 -15.18
CA ASN A 300 -4.00 3.20 -15.93
C ASN A 300 -2.55 2.77 -15.81
N LEU A 301 -1.62 3.70 -15.97
CA LEU A 301 -0.21 3.38 -15.82
C LEU A 301 0.12 3.00 -14.36
N LEU A 302 -0.35 3.76 -13.38
CA LEU A 302 -0.17 3.46 -11.95
C LEU A 302 -0.75 2.10 -11.54
N GLY A 303 -1.88 1.68 -12.13
CA GLY A 303 -2.55 0.45 -11.77
C GLY A 303 -2.02 -0.80 -12.47
N THR A 304 -1.06 -0.66 -13.40
CA THR A 304 -0.71 -1.76 -14.33
C THR A 304 0.76 -1.88 -14.66
N LYS A 305 1.57 -0.85 -14.39
CA LYS A 305 3.01 -0.86 -14.58
C LYS A 305 3.70 -0.88 -13.22
N SER A 306 4.91 -1.45 -13.17
CA SER A 306 5.71 -1.45 -11.95
C SER A 306 6.03 -0.02 -11.50
N ARG A 307 6.35 0.14 -10.21
CA ARG A 307 6.73 1.45 -9.66
C ARG A 307 8.02 1.97 -10.28
N ASP A 308 8.96 1.07 -10.57
CA ASP A 308 10.20 1.40 -11.24
C ASP A 308 9.95 1.96 -12.66
N PHE A 309 9.02 1.38 -13.41
CA PHE A 309 8.57 1.92 -14.69
C PHE A 309 7.93 3.31 -14.51
N MET A 310 7.03 3.45 -13.53
CA MET A 310 6.36 4.73 -13.27
C MET A 310 7.31 5.84 -12.85
N ALA A 311 8.37 5.53 -12.08
CA ALA A 311 9.40 6.50 -11.71
C ALA A 311 10.11 7.08 -12.94
N GLU A 312 10.41 6.22 -13.92
CA GLU A 312 10.99 6.63 -15.20
C GLU A 312 10.00 7.45 -16.04
N VAL A 313 8.71 7.07 -16.06
CA VAL A 313 7.66 7.85 -16.74
C VAL A 313 7.52 9.25 -16.15
N ILE A 314 7.52 9.38 -14.82
CA ILE A 314 7.44 10.69 -14.14
C ILE A 314 8.65 11.55 -14.53
N THR A 315 9.84 10.95 -14.56
CA THR A 315 11.09 11.63 -14.95
C THR A 315 11.06 12.07 -16.41
N GLU A 316 10.62 11.19 -17.31
CA GLU A 316 10.57 11.46 -18.75
C GLU A 316 9.48 12.48 -19.09
N PHE A 317 8.32 12.41 -18.43
CA PHE A 317 7.25 13.38 -18.54
C PHE A 317 7.76 14.80 -18.25
N GLN A 318 8.51 14.98 -17.17
CA GLN A 318 9.08 16.29 -16.81
C GLN A 318 10.09 16.77 -17.85
N LYS A 319 10.89 15.87 -18.45
CA LYS A 319 11.82 16.24 -19.53
C LYS A 319 11.10 16.72 -20.78
N ILE A 320 10.02 16.04 -21.19
CA ILE A 320 9.25 16.34 -22.39
C ILE A 320 8.46 17.64 -22.22
N THR A 321 7.71 17.76 -21.13
CA THR A 321 6.76 18.87 -20.93
C THR A 321 7.40 20.11 -20.29
N LYS A 322 8.54 19.95 -19.60
CA LYS A 322 9.13 20.94 -18.70
C LYS A 322 8.22 21.33 -17.52
N SER A 323 7.15 20.58 -17.28
CA SER A 323 6.22 20.75 -16.16
C SER A 323 6.30 19.57 -15.20
N ASP A 324 6.00 19.80 -13.92
CA ASP A 324 5.91 18.70 -12.96
C ASP A 324 4.55 18.00 -13.09
N ILE A 325 4.53 16.67 -13.14
CA ILE A 325 3.29 15.88 -13.13
C ILE A 325 2.43 16.16 -11.88
N ILE A 326 3.04 16.53 -10.75
CA ILE A 326 2.35 16.95 -9.53
C ILE A 326 1.54 18.22 -9.76
N GLU A 327 2.07 19.19 -10.53
CA GLU A 327 1.33 20.40 -10.90
C GLU A 327 0.13 20.07 -11.78
N MET A 328 0.31 19.13 -12.73
CA MET A 328 -0.76 18.67 -13.60
C MET A 328 -1.86 17.93 -12.83
N ILE A 329 -1.51 17.04 -11.90
CA ILE A 329 -2.47 16.37 -11.03
C ILE A 329 -3.26 17.39 -10.21
N ASN A 330 -2.59 18.40 -9.64
CA ASN A 330 -3.25 19.47 -8.90
C ASN A 330 -4.21 20.30 -9.73
N LYS A 331 -3.91 20.49 -11.02
CA LYS A 331 -4.72 21.28 -11.95
C LYS A 331 -5.91 20.52 -12.53
N GLU A 332 -5.70 19.25 -12.89
CA GLU A 332 -6.66 18.47 -13.69
C GLU A 332 -7.55 17.54 -12.84
N THR A 333 -7.25 17.37 -11.54
CA THR A 333 -8.00 16.49 -10.65
C THR A 333 -8.36 17.18 -9.33
N SER A 334 -9.28 16.60 -8.55
CA SER A 334 -9.71 17.17 -7.27
C SER A 334 -10.11 16.11 -6.23
N GLY A 335 -10.32 16.56 -4.99
CA GLY A 335 -10.78 15.72 -3.87
C GLY A 335 -9.85 14.56 -3.54
N THR A 336 -10.40 13.53 -2.90
CA THR A 336 -9.67 12.33 -2.45
C THR A 336 -8.92 11.64 -3.59
N TYR A 337 -9.46 11.65 -4.81
CA TYR A 337 -8.78 11.06 -5.96
C TYR A 337 -7.46 11.77 -6.28
N LYS A 338 -7.45 13.11 -6.27
CA LYS A 338 -6.23 13.91 -6.40
C LYS A 338 -5.24 13.55 -5.30
N ASP A 339 -5.70 13.51 -4.06
CA ASP A 339 -4.82 13.27 -2.90
C ASP A 339 -4.17 11.88 -2.97
N CYS A 340 -4.91 10.85 -3.40
CA CYS A 340 -4.37 9.51 -3.67
C CYS A 340 -3.37 9.49 -4.85
N LEU A 341 -3.65 10.21 -5.94
CA LEU A 341 -2.70 10.31 -7.06
C LEU A 341 -1.40 10.98 -6.65
N LEU A 342 -1.49 12.07 -5.87
CA LEU A 342 -0.34 12.77 -5.34
C LEU A 342 0.46 11.85 -4.41
N ALA A 343 -0.19 11.15 -3.48
CA ALA A 343 0.48 10.20 -2.60
C ALA A 343 1.21 9.10 -3.38
N ALA A 344 0.59 8.53 -4.41
CA ALA A 344 1.22 7.51 -5.25
C ALA A 344 2.46 8.06 -5.98
N VAL A 345 2.33 9.22 -6.64
CA VAL A 345 3.43 9.84 -7.39
C VAL A 345 4.58 10.27 -6.48
N GLU A 346 4.27 10.87 -5.33
CA GLU A 346 5.28 11.30 -4.36
C GLU A 346 6.00 10.12 -3.72
N CYS A 347 5.28 9.05 -3.36
CA CYS A 347 5.89 7.80 -2.90
C CYS A 347 6.82 7.18 -3.95
N ILE A 348 6.40 7.15 -5.22
CA ILE A 348 7.22 6.60 -6.30
C ILE A 348 8.48 7.46 -6.53
N ARG A 349 8.33 8.79 -6.47
CA ARG A 349 9.42 9.72 -6.73
C ARG A 349 10.44 9.76 -5.60
N HIS A 350 9.98 9.98 -4.37
CA HIS A 350 10.85 10.14 -3.21
C HIS A 350 10.07 9.91 -1.90
N PRO A 351 9.98 8.65 -1.41
CA PRO A 351 9.26 8.32 -0.18
C PRO A 351 9.64 9.19 1.04
N PRO A 352 10.92 9.52 1.29
CA PRO A 352 11.27 10.32 2.46
C PRO A 352 10.62 11.71 2.49
N THR A 353 10.46 12.34 1.32
CA THR A 353 9.79 13.65 1.22
C THR A 353 8.29 13.52 1.44
N TYR A 354 7.66 12.46 0.91
CA TYR A 354 6.25 12.19 1.15
C TYR A 354 5.97 12.03 2.66
N PHE A 355 6.72 11.16 3.34
CA PHE A 355 6.56 10.95 4.78
C PHE A 355 6.89 12.19 5.61
N ALA A 356 7.86 13.00 5.19
CA ALA A 356 8.15 14.28 5.84
C ALA A 356 6.96 15.25 5.77
N LYS A 357 6.30 15.37 4.60
CA LYS A 357 5.08 16.18 4.46
C LYS A 357 3.94 15.63 5.31
N ARG A 358 3.75 14.32 5.34
CA ARG A 358 2.74 13.67 6.20
C ARG A 358 2.96 13.97 7.68
N LEU A 359 4.18 13.78 8.16
CA LEU A 359 4.54 14.10 9.55
C LEU A 359 4.37 15.59 9.86
N HIS A 360 4.69 16.47 8.91
CA HIS A 360 4.47 17.91 9.06
C HIS A 360 2.98 18.19 9.24
N ASN A 361 2.13 17.68 8.35
CA ASN A 361 0.69 17.86 8.42
C ASN A 361 0.06 17.26 9.68
N ALA A 362 0.57 16.11 10.15
CA ALA A 362 0.12 15.48 11.39
C ALA A 362 0.43 16.32 12.63
N LEU A 363 1.57 17.01 12.64
CA LEU A 363 2.04 17.82 13.78
C LEU A 363 1.56 19.29 13.74
N ASP A 364 1.29 19.84 12.55
CA ASP A 364 0.90 21.25 12.37
C ASP A 364 -0.57 21.52 12.69
N ARG A 365 -1.38 20.47 12.83
CA ARG A 365 -2.79 20.58 13.27
C ARG A 365 -2.91 21.12 14.70
N MET A 366 -4.11 21.64 15.03
CA MET A 366 -4.43 22.11 16.39
C MET A 366 -4.30 20.97 17.41
N ASN A 367 -4.85 19.80 17.07
CA ASN A 367 -4.62 18.53 17.76
C ASN A 367 -3.73 17.66 16.86
N VAL A 368 -2.75 16.97 17.45
CA VAL A 368 -1.87 16.06 16.72
C VAL A 368 -2.70 14.92 16.12
N ASP A 369 -2.36 14.54 14.89
CA ASP A 369 -2.87 13.31 14.28
C ASP A 369 -1.97 12.15 14.71
N ASP A 370 -2.20 11.65 15.93
CA ASP A 370 -1.35 10.63 16.56
C ASP A 370 -1.34 9.32 15.78
N ASP A 371 -2.44 8.95 15.13
CA ASP A 371 -2.52 7.78 14.26
C ASP A 371 -1.53 7.86 13.10
N THR A 372 -1.51 8.99 12.37
CA THR A 372 -0.56 9.21 11.28
C THR A 372 0.86 9.33 11.81
N LEU A 373 1.06 10.02 12.93
CA LEU A 373 2.37 10.20 13.55
C LEU A 373 2.99 8.86 13.94
N ILE A 374 2.26 8.03 14.68
CA ILE A 374 2.69 6.70 15.11
C ILE A 374 2.96 5.82 13.89
N ARG A 375 2.03 5.77 12.92
CA ARG A 375 2.19 4.91 11.74
C ARG A 375 3.41 5.28 10.92
N CYS A 376 3.64 6.56 10.67
CA CYS A 376 4.81 7.03 9.95
C CYS A 376 6.10 6.74 10.73
N LEU A 377 6.18 7.09 12.02
CA LEU A 377 7.43 6.91 12.77
C LEU A 377 7.77 5.44 12.99
N VAL A 378 6.82 4.60 13.39
CA VAL A 378 7.04 3.16 13.55
C VAL A 378 7.36 2.52 12.21
N GLY A 379 6.53 2.77 11.19
CA GLY A 379 6.65 2.15 9.87
C GLY A 379 7.93 2.50 9.11
N ARG A 380 8.55 3.65 9.41
CA ARG A 380 9.77 4.12 8.74
C ARG A 380 11.05 3.99 9.59
N SER A 381 10.93 3.73 10.89
CA SER A 381 12.05 3.72 11.87
C SER A 381 13.23 2.83 11.47
N GLU A 382 12.99 1.73 10.78
CA GLU A 382 14.01 0.76 10.34
C GLU A 382 14.25 0.77 8.81
N ILE A 383 13.68 1.75 8.09
CA ILE A 383 13.71 1.83 6.62
C ILE A 383 14.47 3.08 6.15
N ASP A 384 13.91 4.26 6.41
CA ASP A 384 14.40 5.54 5.85
C ASP A 384 14.14 6.74 6.76
N LEU A 385 13.84 6.52 8.05
CA LEU A 385 13.52 7.61 8.97
C LEU A 385 14.67 8.63 9.11
N LEU A 386 15.91 8.24 8.78
CA LEU A 386 17.03 9.18 8.67
C LEU A 386 16.81 10.19 7.55
N GLU A 387 16.48 9.74 6.35
CA GLU A 387 16.21 10.61 5.21
C GLU A 387 14.88 11.37 5.37
N VAL A 388 13.90 10.77 6.04
CA VAL A 388 12.62 11.44 6.37
C VAL A 388 12.87 12.63 7.29
N LYS A 389 13.65 12.50 8.36
CA LYS A 389 13.91 13.64 9.27
C LYS A 389 14.74 14.73 8.61
N GLN A 390 15.62 14.39 7.67
CA GLN A 390 16.35 15.36 6.84
C GLN A 390 15.39 16.11 5.90
N SER A 391 14.52 15.37 5.21
CA SER A 391 13.48 15.96 4.34
C SER A 391 12.53 16.85 5.13
N TYR A 392 12.16 16.46 6.35
CA TYR A 392 11.34 17.27 7.25
C TYR A 392 12.03 18.59 7.60
N GLN A 393 13.32 18.54 7.96
CA GLN A 393 14.10 19.73 8.30
C GLN A 393 14.25 20.71 7.10
N ALA A 394 14.22 20.19 5.87
CA ALA A 394 14.23 21.03 4.67
C ALA A 394 12.87 21.70 4.39
N LEU A 395 11.77 21.08 4.84
CA LEU A 395 10.40 21.59 4.68
C LEU A 395 9.98 22.53 5.81
N ALA A 396 10.48 22.30 7.03
CA ALA A 396 10.06 22.99 8.24
C ALA A 396 11.19 23.76 8.91
N SER A 397 10.86 24.82 9.65
CA SER A 397 11.87 25.62 10.38
C SER A 397 12.43 24.92 11.62
N MET A 398 11.76 23.88 12.13
CA MET A 398 12.17 23.10 13.29
C MET A 398 12.47 21.67 12.88
N SER A 399 13.34 20.99 13.63
CA SER A 399 13.57 19.57 13.42
C SER A 399 12.31 18.76 13.78
N LEU A 400 12.20 17.56 13.21
CA LEU A 400 11.10 16.64 13.51
C LEU A 400 11.04 16.33 15.02
N ALA A 401 12.19 16.07 15.64
CA ALA A 401 12.28 15.80 17.07
C ALA A 401 11.83 17.01 17.92
N ASP A 402 12.25 18.22 17.56
CA ASP A 402 11.86 19.43 18.31
C ASP A 402 10.36 19.75 18.14
N MET A 403 9.79 19.49 16.96
CA MET A 403 8.35 19.64 16.76
C MET A 403 7.57 18.63 17.61
N VAL A 404 8.01 17.38 17.69
CA VAL A 404 7.41 16.36 18.58
C VAL A 404 7.52 16.81 20.04
N LYS A 405 8.68 17.26 20.51
CA LYS A 405 8.86 17.82 21.87
C LYS A 405 7.95 19.02 22.15
N LYS A 406 7.66 19.82 21.13
CA LYS A 406 6.76 20.97 21.24
C LYS A 406 5.29 20.54 21.38
N LYS A 407 4.87 19.49 20.68
CA LYS A 407 3.45 19.09 20.53
C LYS A 407 3.00 17.94 21.44
N CYS A 408 3.88 16.97 21.71
CA CYS A 408 3.61 15.80 22.54
C CYS A 408 4.17 16.01 23.95
N ARG A 409 3.80 15.17 24.94
CA ARG A 409 4.32 15.24 26.31
C ARG A 409 4.53 13.85 26.91
N GLY A 410 5.27 13.77 28.00
CA GLY A 410 5.43 12.56 28.82
C GLY A 410 6.23 11.47 28.12
N GLU A 411 6.05 10.21 28.55
CA GLU A 411 6.82 9.09 27.98
C GLU A 411 6.43 8.74 26.55
N TYR A 412 5.23 9.15 26.11
CA TYR A 412 4.85 9.13 24.70
C TYR A 412 5.77 10.02 23.84
N GLU A 413 5.98 11.27 24.25
CA GLU A 413 6.97 12.16 23.63
C GLU A 413 8.38 11.55 23.65
N THR A 414 8.81 11.04 24.80
CA THR A 414 10.14 10.42 24.96
C THR A 414 10.35 9.29 23.96
N LEU A 415 9.36 8.41 23.79
CA LEU A 415 9.45 7.26 22.89
C LEU A 415 9.44 7.67 21.42
N LEU A 416 8.59 8.62 21.03
CA LEU A 416 8.57 9.16 19.67
C LEU A 416 9.92 9.80 19.32
N VAL A 417 10.48 10.61 20.22
CA VAL A 417 11.79 11.22 20.05
C VAL A 417 12.88 10.17 19.95
N ALA A 418 12.83 9.11 20.75
CA ALA A 418 13.80 8.02 20.68
C ALA A 418 13.76 7.29 19.32
N LEU A 419 12.57 7.11 18.72
CA LEU A 419 12.46 6.58 17.36
C LEU A 419 13.11 7.51 16.32
N ILE A 420 12.95 8.83 16.46
CA ILE A 420 13.50 9.83 15.54
C ILE A 420 15.02 9.97 15.67
N ASP A 421 15.51 9.99 16.90
CA ASP A 421 16.94 10.17 17.19
C ASP A 421 17.73 8.90 16.83
N GLY A 422 17.15 7.73 17.10
CA GLY A 422 17.76 6.43 16.80
C GLY A 422 18.61 5.86 17.94
N ASN A 423 19.23 4.70 17.71
CA ASN A 423 20.08 3.99 18.68
C ASN A 423 21.45 3.55 18.16
#